data_AF-A0A7C9D9T7-F1
#
_entry.id   AF-A0A7C9D9T7-F1
#
_cell.length_a   1.000
_cell.length_b   1.000
_cell.length_c   1.000
_cell.angle_alpha   90.00
_cell.angle_beta   90.00
_cell.angle_gamma   90.00
#
_symmetry.space_group_name_H-M   'P 1'
#
loop_
_entity.id
_entity.type
_entity.pdbx_description
1 polymer ?
#
loop_
_entity_poly.entity_id
_entity_poly.type
_entity_poly.pdbx_seq_one_letter_code
_entity_poly.pdbx_strand_id
1 'polypeptide(L)'
;LEYLGQKIQDLVMAERLLMKHLDSPGLWLQERHRRILLNKFCGKYLREKYLQRYIIYSEQVQDAYEYNRKLRNPATTSVNQAIHGLSYAVYGKPDVRRLMFEV
;
A
#
# COMPACT_ATOMS: atom_id res chain seq x y z
N LEU A 1 -7.16 9.71 4.52
CA LEU A 1 -6.29 9.45 3.33
C LEU A 1 -6.02 7.96 3.12
N GLU A 2 -5.85 7.17 4.18
CA GLU A 2 -5.69 5.70 4.07
C GLU A 2 -6.73 5.03 3.17
N TYR A 3 -8.02 5.26 3.43
CA TYR A 3 -9.12 4.70 2.63
C TYR A 3 -8.98 5.01 1.13
N LEU A 4 -8.69 6.27 0.80
CA LEU A 4 -8.48 6.70 -0.59
C LEU A 4 -7.27 5.98 -1.21
N GLY A 5 -6.18 5.88 -0.45
CA GLY A 5 -4.98 5.13 -0.78
C GLY A 5 -5.23 3.67 -1.08
N GLN A 6 -6.01 3.01 -0.23
CA GLN A 6 -6.40 1.62 -0.41
C GLN A 6 -7.18 1.43 -1.73
N LYS A 7 -8.18 2.29 -2.00
CA LYS A 7 -8.98 2.20 -3.23
C LYS A 7 -8.16 2.48 -4.49
N ILE A 8 -7.26 3.46 -4.47
CA ILE A 8 -6.42 3.74 -5.64
C ILE A 8 -5.37 2.64 -5.86
N GLN A 9 -4.82 2.04 -4.79
CA GLN A 9 -3.95 0.87 -4.90
C GLN A 9 -4.67 -0.32 -5.54
N ASP A 10 -5.91 -0.59 -5.13
CA ASP A 10 -6.76 -1.63 -5.73
C ASP A 10 -6.90 -1.43 -7.24
N LEU A 11 -7.25 -0.22 -7.65
CA LEU A 11 -7.45 0.14 -9.06
C LEU A 11 -6.15 0.02 -9.88
N VAL A 12 -5.05 0.60 -9.40
CA VAL A 12 -3.76 0.60 -10.10
C VAL A 12 -3.19 -0.83 -10.23
N MET A 13 -3.36 -1.67 -9.21
CA MET A 13 -2.98 -3.08 -9.27
C MET A 13 -3.84 -3.87 -10.25
N ALA A 14 -5.16 -3.64 -10.24
CA ALA A 14 -6.09 -4.33 -11.14
C ALA A 14 -5.80 -3.96 -12.60
N GLU A 15 -5.61 -2.67 -12.88
CA GLU A 15 -5.26 -2.15 -14.21
C GLU A 15 -3.96 -2.79 -14.73
N ARG A 16 -2.92 -2.83 -13.90
CA ARG A 16 -1.64 -3.47 -14.28
C ARG A 16 -1.79 -4.97 -14.56
N LEU A 17 -2.57 -5.67 -13.75
CA LEU A 17 -2.81 -7.10 -13.95
C LEU A 17 -3.58 -7.36 -15.24
N LEU A 18 -4.63 -6.57 -15.51
CA LEU A 18 -5.42 -6.65 -16.75
C LEU A 18 -4.55 -6.40 -17.99
N MET A 19 -3.72 -5.34 -17.97
CA MET A 19 -2.81 -5.04 -19.07
C MET A 19 -1.79 -6.14 -19.33
N LYS A 20 -1.33 -6.84 -18.28
CA LYS A 20 -0.34 -7.91 -18.41
C LYS A 20 -0.95 -9.25 -18.82
N HIS A 21 -2.22 -9.47 -18.52
CA HIS A 21 -2.89 -10.77 -18.59
C HIS A 21 -4.26 -10.63 -19.24
N LEU A 22 -4.31 -10.03 -20.43
CA LEU A 22 -5.56 -9.67 -21.14
C LEU A 22 -6.47 -10.89 -21.39
N ASP A 23 -5.87 -12.04 -21.72
CA ASP A 23 -6.59 -13.28 -22.06
C ASP A 23 -6.85 -14.18 -20.84
N SER A 24 -6.51 -13.73 -19.63
CA SER A 24 -6.62 -14.57 -18.44
C SER A 24 -8.05 -14.63 -17.90
N PRO A 25 -8.50 -15.78 -17.35
CA PRO A 25 -9.82 -15.90 -16.75
C PRO A 25 -10.05 -14.89 -15.62
N GLY A 26 -11.26 -14.30 -15.57
CA GLY A 26 -11.61 -13.28 -14.56
C GLY A 26 -11.42 -13.75 -13.11
N LEU A 27 -11.76 -15.00 -12.81
CA LEU A 27 -11.56 -15.58 -11.47
C LEU A 27 -10.08 -15.64 -11.09
N TRP A 28 -9.23 -16.02 -12.04
CA TRP A 28 -7.78 -16.07 -11.83
C TRP A 28 -7.22 -14.67 -11.57
N LEU A 29 -7.66 -13.66 -12.33
CA LEU A 29 -7.27 -12.26 -12.13
C LEU A 29 -7.69 -11.74 -10.75
N GLN A 30 -8.91 -12.05 -10.31
CA GLN A 30 -9.44 -11.65 -9.00
C GLN A 30 -8.63 -12.29 -7.87
N GLU A 31 -8.36 -13.60 -7.93
CA GLU A 31 -7.54 -14.29 -6.94
C GLU A 31 -6.11 -13.75 -6.91
N ARG A 32 -5.53 -13.51 -8.09
CA ARG A 32 -4.17 -12.99 -8.22
C ARG A 32 -4.06 -11.58 -7.65
N HIS A 33 -5.04 -10.71 -7.96
CA HIS A 33 -5.16 -9.36 -7.41
C HIS A 33 -5.24 -9.40 -5.88
N ARG A 34 -6.19 -10.17 -5.34
CA ARG A 34 -6.39 -10.34 -3.89
C ARG A 34 -5.12 -10.83 -3.19
N ARG A 35 -4.42 -11.82 -3.75
CA ARG A 35 -3.16 -12.34 -3.17
C ARG A 35 -2.04 -11.31 -3.19
N ILE A 36 -1.93 -10.50 -4.23
CA ILE A 36 -0.88 -9.48 -4.33
C ILE A 36 -1.14 -8.34 -3.34
N LEU A 37 -2.39 -7.91 -3.23
CA LEU A 37 -2.76 -6.76 -2.42
C LEU A 37 -2.76 -7.05 -0.91
N LEU A 38 -3.19 -8.26 -0.51
CA LEU A 38 -3.25 -8.64 0.90
C LEU A 38 -1.90 -9.04 1.51
N ASN A 39 -0.92 -9.48 0.72
CA ASN A 39 0.26 -10.15 1.30
C ASN A 39 1.63 -9.49 1.05
N LYS A 40 1.82 -8.60 0.05
CA LYS A 40 3.20 -8.37 -0.43
C LYS A 40 3.70 -6.92 -0.48
N PHE A 41 2.84 -5.93 -0.67
CA PHE A 41 3.32 -4.56 -0.96
C PHE A 41 2.96 -3.52 0.09
N CYS A 42 1.83 -3.67 0.77
CA CYS A 42 1.37 -2.75 1.79
C CYS A 42 2.37 -2.71 2.97
N GLY A 43 3.05 -1.57 3.13
CA GLY A 43 4.07 -1.32 4.15
C GLY A 43 5.44 -1.97 3.90
N LYS A 44 5.62 -2.82 2.87
CA LYS A 44 6.92 -3.42 2.55
C LYS A 44 7.92 -2.35 2.10
N TYR A 45 7.48 -1.44 1.23
CA TYR A 45 8.27 -0.33 0.70
C TYR A 45 8.83 0.56 1.82
N LEU A 46 7.97 1.01 2.75
CA LEU A 46 8.43 1.79 3.90
C LEU A 46 9.43 1.03 4.77
N ARG A 47 9.22 -0.27 4.98
CA ARG A 47 10.15 -1.13 5.75
C ARG A 47 11.51 -1.29 5.07
N GLU A 48 11.54 -1.49 3.75
CA GLU A 48 12.79 -1.64 2.98
C GLU A 48 13.61 -0.35 2.97
N LYS A 49 12.96 0.82 2.93
CA LYS A 49 13.64 2.12 3.00
C LYS A 49 13.84 2.65 4.44
N TYR A 50 13.57 1.83 5.46
CA TYR A 50 13.65 2.21 6.88
C TYR A 50 12.81 3.43 7.29
N LEU A 51 11.78 3.75 6.51
CA LEU A 51 10.94 4.94 6.71
C LEU A 51 9.90 4.76 7.81
N GLN A 52 9.64 3.53 8.25
CA GLN A 52 8.71 3.24 9.36
C GLN A 52 9.10 3.90 10.69
N ARG A 53 10.36 4.32 10.85
CA ARG A 53 10.85 5.02 12.06
C ARG A 53 10.38 6.47 12.14
N TYR A 54 9.95 7.05 11.02
CA TYR A 54 9.43 8.42 10.97
C TYR A 54 7.91 8.49 11.19
N ILE A 55 7.27 7.34 11.44
CA ILE A 55 5.84 7.32 11.79
C ILE A 55 5.72 7.85 13.22
N ILE A 56 5.00 8.95 13.37
CA ILE A 56 4.73 9.56 14.66
C ILE A 56 3.49 8.88 15.25
N TYR A 57 3.63 8.34 16.46
CA TYR A 57 2.50 7.83 17.24
C TYR A 57 2.19 8.80 18.38
N SER A 58 1.03 8.63 19.02
CA SER A 58 0.75 9.36 20.26
C SER A 58 1.60 8.83 21.40
N GLU A 59 1.93 9.67 22.37
CA GLU A 59 2.75 9.30 23.53
C GLU A 59 2.19 8.08 24.27
N GLN A 60 0.86 7.91 24.32
CA GLN A 60 0.23 6.77 25.03
C GLN A 60 0.49 5.42 24.36
N VAL A 61 0.84 5.40 23.06
CA VAL A 61 0.98 4.16 22.29
C VAL A 61 2.37 3.98 21.66
N GLN A 62 3.23 5.00 21.70
CA GLN A 62 4.56 4.99 21.09
C GLN A 62 5.35 3.72 21.44
N ASP A 63 5.51 3.42 22.73
CA ASP A 63 6.25 2.25 23.20
C ASP A 63 5.66 0.95 22.66
N ALA A 64 4.32 0.81 22.72
CA ALA A 64 3.64 -0.38 22.24
C ALA A 64 3.91 -0.64 20.74
N TYR A 65 3.94 0.41 19.91
CA TYR A 65 4.21 0.28 18.48
C TYR A 65 5.70 0.10 18.16
N GLU A 66 6.62 0.65 18.97
CA GLU A 66 8.06 0.46 18.76
C GLU A 66 8.49 -0.98 19.07
N TYR A 67 8.03 -1.54 20.18
CA TYR A 67 8.43 -2.87 20.63
C TYR A 67 7.58 -4.00 20.02
N ASN A 68 6.33 -3.76 19.64
CA ASN A 68 5.44 -4.81 19.11
C ASN A 68 5.26 -4.74 17.59
N ARG A 69 5.91 -5.67 16.87
CA ARG A 69 5.79 -5.80 15.41
C ARG A 69 4.35 -6.04 14.94
N LYS A 70 3.50 -6.70 15.73
CA LYS A 70 2.10 -6.98 15.37
C LYS A 70 1.25 -5.70 15.31
N LEU A 71 1.61 -4.67 16.09
CA LEU A 71 0.96 -3.36 16.07
C LEU A 71 1.61 -2.45 15.03
N ARG A 72 2.94 -2.47 14.94
CA ARG A 72 3.71 -1.65 14.00
C ARG A 72 3.40 -1.93 12.54
N ASN A 73 3.28 -3.21 12.17
CA ASN A 73 3.13 -3.61 10.77
C ASN A 73 1.80 -3.10 10.17
N PRO A 74 0.63 -3.25 10.83
CA PRO A 74 -0.62 -2.61 10.41
C PRO A 74 -0.50 -1.09 10.27
N ALA A 75 0.06 -0.39 11.26
CA ALA A 75 0.22 1.06 11.16
C ALA A 75 1.13 1.48 10.00
N THR A 76 2.21 0.74 9.75
CA THR A 76 3.10 0.98 8.61
C THR A 76 2.35 0.79 7.28
N THR A 77 1.46 -0.19 7.20
CA THR A 77 0.58 -0.39 6.04
C THR A 77 -0.38 0.78 5.86
N SER A 78 -1.04 1.21 6.93
CA SER A 78 -1.99 2.33 6.90
C SER A 78 -1.32 3.65 6.48
N VAL A 79 -0.11 3.92 6.97
CA VAL A 79 0.68 5.08 6.55
C VAL A 79 1.08 4.97 5.06
N ASN A 80 1.51 3.80 4.60
CA ASN A 80 1.84 3.60 3.19
C ASN A 80 0.62 3.84 2.28
N GLN A 81 -0.56 3.36 2.70
CA GLN A 81 -1.82 3.65 2.01
C GLN A 81 -2.12 5.15 2.03
N ALA A 82 -1.99 5.81 3.18
CA ALA A 82 -2.20 7.25 3.29
C ALA A 82 -1.28 8.06 2.36
N ILE A 83 -0.01 7.67 2.19
CA ILE A 83 0.93 8.30 1.23
C ILE A 83 0.42 8.17 -0.21
N HIS A 84 -0.08 6.99 -0.61
CA HIS A 84 -0.66 6.82 -1.95
C HIS A 84 -1.97 7.62 -2.11
N GLY A 85 -2.78 7.70 -1.05
CA GLY A 85 -3.99 8.52 -1.03
C GLY A 85 -3.68 10.02 -1.16
N LEU A 86 -2.61 10.48 -0.50
CA LEU A 86 -2.11 11.85 -0.63
C LEU A 86 -1.60 12.13 -2.05
N SER A 87 -0.75 11.26 -2.59
CA SER A 87 -0.25 11.37 -3.96
C SER A 87 -1.40 11.42 -4.97
N TYR A 88 -2.43 10.59 -4.79
CA TYR A 88 -3.63 10.64 -5.62
C TYR A 88 -4.36 11.98 -5.51
N ALA A 89 -4.53 12.50 -4.30
CA ALA A 89 -5.23 13.77 -4.08
C ALA A 89 -4.51 14.97 -4.67
N VAL A 90 -3.17 14.95 -4.73
CA VAL A 90 -2.35 16.08 -5.20
C VAL A 90 -1.98 15.95 -6.68
N TYR A 91 -1.57 14.77 -7.13
CA TYR A 91 -0.98 14.52 -8.45
C TYR A 91 -1.75 13.51 -9.32
N GLY A 92 -2.77 12.86 -8.76
CA GLY A 92 -3.62 11.90 -9.48
C GLY A 92 -3.05 10.49 -9.61
N LYS A 93 -3.79 9.63 -10.34
CA LYS A 93 -3.47 8.20 -10.52
C LYS A 93 -2.06 7.91 -11.09
N PRO A 94 -1.53 8.69 -12.08
CA PRO A 94 -0.22 8.40 -12.66
C PRO A 94 0.93 8.41 -11.63
N ASP A 95 0.92 9.33 -10.67
CA ASP A 95 1.98 9.40 -9.65
C ASP A 95 1.87 8.23 -8.65
N VAL A 96 0.65 7.80 -8.31
CA VAL A 96 0.45 6.58 -7.51
C VAL A 96 1.06 5.36 -8.22
N ARG A 97 0.87 5.23 -9.54
CA ARG A 97 1.47 4.13 -10.32
C ARG A 97 3.00 4.17 -10.24
N ARG A 98 3.59 5.37 -10.36
CA ARG A 98 5.03 5.58 -10.23
C ARG A 98 5.54 5.16 -8.85
N LEU A 99 4.90 5.64 -7.78
CA LEU A 99 5.23 5.27 -6.41
C LEU A 99 5.09 3.76 -6.14
N MET A 100 4.12 3.10 -6.77
CA MET A 100 3.90 1.67 -6.57
C MET A 100 4.90 0.77 -7.29
N PHE A 101 5.45 1.20 -8.44
CA PHE A 101 6.16 0.28 -9.35
C PHE A 101 7.51 0.76 -9.87
N GLU A 102 7.84 2.04 -9.75
CA GLU A 102 9.00 2.67 -10.42
C GLU A 102 10.01 3.29 -9.42
N VAL A 103 9.74 3.30 -8.11
CA VAL A 103 10.56 3.94 -7.04
C VAL A 103 11.07 2.94 -5.99
#